data_AF-A0A0P9GSU4-F1
#
_entry.id   AF-A0A0P9GSU4-F1
#
_cell.length_a   1.000
_cell.length_b   1.000
_cell.length_c   1.000
_cell.angle_alpha   90.00
_cell.angle_beta   90.00
_cell.angle_gamma   90.00
#
_symmetry.space_group_name_H-M   'P 1'
#
loop_
_entity.id
_entity.type
_entity.pdbx_description
1 polymer ?
#
loop_
_entity_poly.entity_id
_entity_poly.type
_entity_poly.pdbx_seq_one_letter_code
_entity_poly.pdbx_strand_id
1 'polypeptide(L)'
;MKYQKQTADIPYPNVWLVPQWRTEQVLRDRLAELGTQVEWDTGALQIKQDAEGVSVRVACQGEPRIVHARYLVGADGGKSFVRKQLGVNFTGSTSQEGRMIVGDLHVEGLSRDAWHIWPTRKGGMIGLCPLPHSSLFQLMMRLDADEPAPELSEHAIQTRWLAATGSR
;
A
#
# COMPACT_ATOMS: atom_id res chain seq x y z
N MET A 1 -20.43 5.55 -9.84
CA MET A 1 -20.73 6.29 -8.59
C MET A 1 -21.54 7.53 -8.95
N LYS A 2 -22.58 7.91 -8.20
CA LYS A 2 -23.34 9.14 -8.51
C LYS A 2 -22.51 10.36 -8.08
N TYR A 3 -22.33 11.31 -9.00
CA TYR A 3 -21.67 12.58 -8.69
C TYR A 3 -22.51 13.38 -7.70
N GLN A 4 -21.86 13.87 -6.64
CA GLN A 4 -22.45 14.72 -5.62
C GLN A 4 -22.00 16.16 -5.82
N LYS A 5 -22.95 17.09 -5.73
CA LYS A 5 -22.67 18.53 -5.82
C LYS A 5 -21.99 19.00 -4.53
N GLN A 6 -20.95 19.81 -4.68
CA GLN A 6 -20.26 20.44 -3.55
C GLN A 6 -21.20 21.38 -2.79
N THR A 7 -21.10 21.36 -1.47
CA THR A 7 -21.74 22.33 -0.56
C THR A 7 -20.69 23.00 0.29
N ALA A 8 -21.04 24.07 1.01
CA ALA A 8 -20.12 24.71 1.95
C ALA A 8 -19.66 23.74 3.06
N ASP A 9 -20.57 22.89 3.54
CA ASP A 9 -20.29 21.92 4.59
C ASP A 9 -19.50 20.70 4.07
N ILE A 10 -19.62 20.38 2.78
CA ILE A 10 -18.96 19.23 2.14
C ILE A 10 -18.33 19.70 0.82
N PRO A 11 -17.15 20.35 0.88
CA PRO A 11 -16.50 20.90 -0.30
C PRO A 11 -15.90 19.81 -1.21
N TYR A 12 -15.69 18.59 -0.71
CA TYR A 12 -15.14 17.46 -1.47
C TYR A 12 -16.01 16.19 -1.32
N PRO A 13 -17.25 16.18 -1.87
CA PRO A 13 -18.21 15.11 -1.63
C PRO A 13 -17.97 13.86 -2.50
N ASN A 14 -17.07 13.95 -3.49
CA ASN A 14 -16.80 12.89 -4.44
C ASN A 14 -15.50 12.18 -4.07
N VAL A 15 -15.54 10.84 -4.01
CA VAL A 15 -14.35 10.01 -3.79
C VAL A 15 -13.35 10.23 -4.91
N TRP A 16 -12.10 10.42 -4.53
CA TRP A 16 -10.98 10.44 -5.47
C TRP A 16 -10.31 9.08 -5.46
N LEU A 17 -10.24 8.47 -6.64
CA LEU A 17 -9.42 7.30 -6.85
C LEU A 17 -8.03 7.76 -7.26
N VAL A 18 -7.12 7.80 -6.31
CA VAL A 18 -5.71 8.19 -6.52
C VAL A 18 -4.84 6.98 -6.21
N PRO A 19 -3.92 6.58 -7.11
CA PRO A 19 -2.96 5.53 -6.82
C PRO A 19 -2.13 5.88 -5.59
N GLN A 20 -1.82 4.88 -4.76
CA GLN A 20 -1.01 5.11 -3.56
C GLN A 20 0.34 5.77 -3.90
N TRP A 21 1.03 5.30 -4.94
CA TRP A 21 2.31 5.87 -5.37
C TRP A 21 2.21 7.36 -5.70
N ARG A 22 1.07 7.81 -6.24
CA ARG A 22 0.83 9.21 -6.60
C ARG A 22 0.56 10.04 -5.36
N THR A 23 -0.22 9.52 -4.41
CA THR A 23 -0.42 10.16 -3.10
C THR A 23 0.92 10.34 -2.38
N GLU A 24 1.74 9.30 -2.33
CA GLU A 24 3.07 9.38 -1.71
C GLU A 24 3.99 10.37 -2.44
N GLN A 25 3.95 10.41 -3.78
CA GLN A 25 4.70 11.39 -4.55
C GLN A 25 4.30 12.82 -4.18
N VAL A 26 3.00 13.13 -4.17
CA VAL A 26 2.51 14.48 -3.81
C VAL A 26 2.96 14.88 -2.40
N LEU A 27 2.91 13.95 -1.44
CA LEU A 27 3.37 14.20 -0.07
C LEU A 27 4.87 14.45 -0.01
N ARG A 28 5.68 13.68 -0.76
CA ARG A 28 7.15 13.88 -0.83
C ARG A 28 7.52 15.18 -1.53
N ASP A 29 6.86 15.51 -2.64
CA ASP A 29 7.08 16.76 -3.36
C ASP A 29 6.77 17.94 -2.43
N ARG A 30 5.67 17.86 -1.67
CA ARG A 30 5.32 18.89 -0.67
C ARG A 30 6.33 18.97 0.47
N LEU A 31 6.88 17.85 0.93
CA LEU A 31 7.93 17.83 1.95
C LEU A 31 9.20 18.54 1.44
N ALA A 32 9.56 18.32 0.17
CA ALA A 32 10.70 18.97 -0.48
C ALA A 32 10.50 20.48 -0.60
N GLU A 33 9.30 20.94 -0.97
CA GLU A 33 8.93 22.37 -0.98
C GLU A 33 9.04 23.02 0.40
N LEU A 34 8.82 22.25 1.47
CA LEU A 34 8.98 22.71 2.85
C LEU A 34 10.44 22.62 3.35
N GLY A 35 11.38 22.21 2.50
CA GLY A 35 12.81 22.21 2.78
C GLY A 35 13.33 20.92 3.44
N THR A 36 12.62 19.80 3.33
CA THR A 36 13.04 18.50 3.88
C THR A 36 12.91 17.39 2.83
N GLN A 37 13.74 16.35 2.92
CA GLN A 37 13.65 15.19 2.03
C GLN A 37 13.65 13.89 2.84
N VAL A 38 13.13 12.83 2.23
CA VAL A 38 13.19 11.47 2.80
C VAL A 38 14.57 10.88 2.55
N GLU A 39 15.22 10.41 3.62
CA GLU A 39 16.41 9.58 3.50
C GLU A 39 16.00 8.13 3.21
N TRP A 40 16.24 7.69 1.97
CA TRP A 40 15.97 6.31 1.56
C TRP A 40 17.06 5.35 2.04
N ASP A 41 16.76 4.06 1.95
CA ASP A 41 17.68 2.98 2.35
C ASP A 41 18.26 3.17 3.78
N THR A 42 17.42 3.69 4.67
CA THR A 42 17.77 4.05 6.05
C THR A 42 16.86 3.32 7.03
N GLY A 43 17.31 2.16 7.52
CA GLY A 43 16.55 1.29 8.42
C GLY A 43 16.90 1.49 9.90
N ALA A 44 15.90 1.65 10.77
CA ALA A 44 16.13 1.70 12.21
C ALA A 44 16.52 0.32 12.78
N LEU A 45 17.59 0.30 13.58
CA LEU A 45 18.18 -0.90 14.18
C LEU A 45 17.97 -0.98 15.69
N GLN A 46 17.95 0.17 16.37
CA GLN A 46 17.79 0.25 17.82
C GLN A 46 17.26 1.62 18.22
N ILE A 47 16.44 1.67 19.27
CA ILE A 47 15.94 2.91 19.87
C ILE A 47 16.37 2.94 21.33
N LYS A 48 16.87 4.09 21.78
CA LYS A 48 17.10 4.42 23.19
C LYS A 48 16.44 5.75 23.48
N GLN A 49 15.83 5.90 24.66
CA GLN A 49 15.24 7.15 25.09
C GLN A 49 15.68 7.48 26.51
N ASP A 50 15.79 8.77 26.81
CA ASP A 50 16.08 9.33 28.12
C ASP A 50 15.23 10.59 28.35
N ALA A 51 15.56 11.38 29.37
CA ALA A 51 14.82 12.59 29.71
C ALA A 51 14.96 13.72 28.66
N GLU A 52 16.00 13.69 27.83
CA GLU A 52 16.33 14.76 26.87
C GLU A 52 15.85 14.44 25.45
N GLY A 53 15.68 13.15 25.12
CA GLY A 53 15.09 12.74 23.85
C GLY A 53 15.30 11.28 23.50
N VAL A 54 15.42 11.04 22.19
CA VAL A 54 15.54 9.71 21.57
C VAL A 54 16.81 9.64 20.73
N SER A 55 17.55 8.55 20.91
CA SER A 55 18.68 8.16 20.08
C SER A 55 18.31 6.92 19.27
N VAL A 56 18.36 7.03 17.94
CA VAL A 56 18.04 5.94 17.02
C VAL A 56 19.31 5.52 16.29
N ARG A 57 19.70 4.25 16.44
CA ARG A 57 20.73 3.67 15.58
C ARG A 57 20.05 3.26 14.28
N VAL A 58 20.52 3.79 13.15
CA VAL A 58 20.03 3.46 11.80
C VAL A 58 21.15 2.86 10.97
N ALA A 59 20.84 2.03 9.99
CA ALA A 59 21.74 1.68 8.89
C ALA A 59 21.30 2.45 7.65
N CYS A 60 22.15 3.34 7.16
CA CYS A 60 21.95 4.13 5.94
C CYS A 60 22.90 3.58 4.87
N GLN A 61 22.36 3.03 3.77
CA GLN A 61 23.18 2.39 2.72
C GLN A 61 24.09 1.28 3.27
N GLY A 62 23.61 0.56 4.29
CA GLY A 62 24.37 -0.47 5.01
C GLY A 62 25.27 0.05 6.13
N GLU A 63 25.53 1.35 6.21
CA GLU A 63 26.44 1.94 7.20
C GLU A 63 25.71 2.41 8.46
N PRO A 64 26.15 2.01 9.66
CA PRO A 64 25.49 2.40 10.90
C PRO A 64 25.80 3.84 11.30
N ARG A 65 24.76 4.60 11.67
CA ARG A 65 24.90 5.92 12.32
C ARG A 65 23.86 6.12 13.43
N ILE A 66 24.08 7.13 14.28
CA ILE A 66 23.14 7.51 15.34
C ILE A 66 22.47 8.83 14.96
N VAL A 67 21.15 8.85 15.08
CA VAL A 67 20.32 10.05 14.94
C VAL A 67 19.76 10.42 16.30
N HIS A 68 19.96 11.66 16.72
CA HIS A 68 19.38 12.22 17.95
C HIS A 68 18.21 13.13 17.60
N ALA A 69 17.08 12.95 18.28
CA ALA A 69 15.90 13.78 18.10
C ALA A 69 15.14 13.93 19.42
N ARG A 70 14.36 14.99 19.57
CA ARG A 70 13.50 15.17 20.75
C ARG A 70 12.32 14.18 20.77
N TYR A 71 11.87 13.75 19.60
CA TYR A 71 10.75 12.85 19.43
C TYR A 71 11.03 11.85 18.30
N LEU A 72 10.41 10.67 18.42
CA LEU A 72 10.37 9.66 17.38
C LEU A 72 8.91 9.27 17.11
N VAL A 73 8.49 9.28 15.85
CA VAL A 73 7.15 8.86 15.42
C VAL A 73 7.26 7.57 14.61
N GLY A 74 6.56 6.52 15.03
CA GLY A 74 6.48 5.26 14.30
C GLY A 74 5.46 5.32 13.17
N ALA A 75 5.93 5.48 11.93
CA ALA A 75 5.13 5.42 10.71
C ALA A 75 5.57 4.25 9.79
N ASP A 76 6.07 3.17 10.40
CA ASP A 76 6.76 2.03 9.78
C ASP A 76 5.86 0.80 9.52
N GLY A 77 4.55 1.05 9.34
CA GLY A 77 3.56 0.06 8.89
C GLY A 77 3.15 -1.00 9.93
N GLY A 78 2.34 -1.97 9.50
CA GLY A 78 1.72 -2.95 10.42
C GLY A 78 2.71 -3.82 11.20
N LYS A 79 3.90 -4.07 10.65
CA LYS A 79 4.99 -4.84 11.29
C LYS A 79 5.96 -3.97 12.12
N SER A 80 5.58 -2.71 12.38
CA SER A 80 6.35 -1.66 13.07
C SER A 80 7.44 -2.17 14.01
N PHE A 81 8.68 -1.82 13.69
CA PHE A 81 9.85 -1.95 14.55
C PHE A 81 9.75 -1.03 15.77
N VAL A 82 9.31 0.22 15.58
CA VAL A 82 9.17 1.21 16.66
C VAL A 82 8.23 0.69 17.75
N ARG A 83 7.04 0.23 17.36
CA ARG A 83 6.05 -0.34 18.29
C ARG A 83 6.62 -1.51 19.10
N LYS A 84 7.34 -2.42 18.44
CA LYS A 84 7.97 -3.59 19.08
C LYS A 84 9.06 -3.20 20.07
N GLN A 85 9.93 -2.25 19.72
CA GLN A 85 10.99 -1.76 20.62
C GLN A 85 10.42 -1.07 21.87
N LEU A 86 9.27 -0.41 21.76
CA LEU A 86 8.58 0.20 22.90
C LEU A 86 7.77 -0.81 23.74
N GLY A 87 7.73 -2.09 23.36
CA GLY A 87 6.92 -3.09 24.05
C GLY A 87 5.41 -2.85 23.96
N VAL A 88 4.96 -2.07 22.98
CA VAL A 88 3.54 -1.77 22.80
C VAL A 88 2.85 -2.96 22.12
N ASN A 89 1.89 -3.55 22.84
CA ASN A 89 1.14 -4.69 22.34
C ASN A 89 0.25 -4.32 21.16
N PHE A 90 0.13 -5.24 20.20
CA PHE A 90 -0.80 -5.12 19.07
C PHE A 90 -1.82 -6.24 19.15
N THR A 91 -2.85 -6.01 19.97
CA THR A 91 -3.91 -6.97 20.22
C THR A 91 -4.93 -6.94 19.09
N GLY A 92 -5.13 -8.09 18.46
CA GLY A 92 -6.11 -8.30 17.41
C GLY A 92 -6.05 -9.73 16.93
N SER A 93 -7.05 -10.16 16.16
CA SER A 93 -7.06 -11.45 15.49
C SER A 93 -6.70 -11.26 14.03
N THR A 94 -5.79 -12.08 13.51
CA THR A 94 -5.57 -12.18 12.07
C THR A 94 -6.69 -13.03 11.47
N SER A 95 -7.50 -12.44 10.59
CA SER A 95 -8.40 -13.23 9.75
C SER A 95 -7.66 -13.68 8.50
N GLN A 96 -7.79 -14.96 8.16
CA GLN A 96 -7.36 -15.47 6.85
C GLN A 96 -8.42 -15.19 5.76
N GLU A 97 -9.60 -14.70 6.16
CA GLU A 97 -10.64 -14.30 5.23
C GLU A 97 -10.28 -12.98 4.54
N GLY A 98 -10.67 -12.85 3.27
CA GLY A 98 -10.48 -11.60 2.52
C GLY A 98 -9.04 -11.33 2.07
N ARG A 99 -8.17 -12.34 2.06
CA ARG A 99 -6.85 -12.22 1.44
C ARG A 99 -6.98 -11.88 -0.04
N MET A 100 -6.17 -10.94 -0.52
CA MET A 100 -6.18 -10.49 -1.90
C MET A 100 -4.77 -10.26 -2.43
N ILE A 101 -4.59 -10.54 -3.71
CA ILE A 101 -3.50 -9.96 -4.51
C ILE A 101 -3.99 -8.59 -4.97
N VAL A 102 -3.20 -7.56 -4.70
CA VAL A 102 -3.40 -6.22 -5.25
C VAL A 102 -2.12 -5.79 -5.94
N GLY A 103 -2.24 -5.23 -7.14
CA GLY A 103 -1.08 -4.74 -7.88
C GLY A 103 -1.49 -3.82 -9.02
N ASP A 104 -0.59 -2.91 -9.39
CA ASP A 104 -0.82 -2.00 -10.51
C ASP A 104 -0.15 -2.60 -11.77
N LEU A 105 -0.94 -2.82 -12.83
CA LEU A 105 -0.53 -3.53 -14.04
C LEU A 105 -0.73 -2.70 -15.29
N HIS A 106 0.12 -2.90 -16.29
CA HIS A 106 -0.20 -2.53 -17.67
C HIS A 106 -1.08 -3.62 -18.27
N VAL A 107 -2.20 -3.23 -18.85
CA VAL A 107 -3.17 -4.16 -19.46
C VAL A 107 -3.57 -3.63 -20.82
N GLU A 108 -3.42 -4.48 -21.83
CA GLU A 108 -3.81 -4.20 -23.21
C GLU A 108 -5.22 -4.75 -23.49
N GLY A 109 -5.90 -4.17 -24.49
CA GLY A 109 -7.19 -4.70 -24.98
C GLY A 109 -8.42 -4.40 -24.13
N LEU A 110 -8.29 -3.68 -23.00
CA LEU A 110 -9.42 -3.26 -22.16
C LEU A 110 -9.64 -1.74 -22.23
N SER A 111 -10.91 -1.33 -22.32
CA SER A 111 -11.30 0.08 -22.17
C SER A 111 -10.94 0.60 -20.77
N ARG A 112 -10.66 1.90 -20.65
CA ARG A 112 -10.40 2.57 -19.36
C ARG A 112 -11.62 3.32 -18.80
N ASP A 113 -12.77 3.24 -19.47
CA ASP A 113 -13.99 3.99 -19.10
C ASP A 113 -14.83 3.30 -18.01
N ALA A 114 -14.50 2.05 -17.69
CA ALA A 114 -15.23 1.23 -16.74
C ALA A 114 -14.30 0.32 -15.94
N TRP A 115 -14.81 -0.12 -14.79
CA TRP A 115 -14.23 -1.25 -14.07
C TRP A 115 -14.56 -2.55 -14.79
N HIS A 116 -13.59 -3.46 -14.83
CA HIS A 116 -13.80 -4.79 -15.39
C HIS A 116 -13.80 -5.80 -14.25
N ILE A 117 -14.89 -6.54 -14.11
CA ILE A 117 -15.08 -7.52 -13.04
C ILE A 117 -15.41 -8.87 -13.65
N TRP A 118 -14.64 -9.89 -13.28
CA TRP A 118 -14.89 -11.29 -13.63
C TRP A 118 -15.26 -12.07 -12.36
N PRO A 119 -16.52 -12.51 -12.22
CA PRO A 119 -16.89 -13.45 -11.19
C PRO A 119 -16.16 -14.78 -11.40
N THR A 120 -15.62 -15.37 -10.33
CA THR A 120 -14.96 -16.67 -10.37
C THR A 120 -15.92 -17.80 -9.98
N ARG A 121 -15.67 -19.01 -10.47
CA ARG A 121 -16.55 -20.18 -10.24
C ARG A 121 -16.79 -20.52 -8.76
N LYS A 122 -15.86 -20.17 -7.87
CA LYS A 122 -15.96 -20.39 -6.42
C LYS A 122 -16.58 -19.20 -5.66
N GLY A 123 -17.29 -18.30 -6.34
CA GLY A 123 -17.93 -17.14 -5.70
C GLY A 123 -16.95 -16.04 -5.27
N GLY A 124 -15.79 -15.94 -5.95
CA GLY A 124 -14.86 -14.82 -5.82
C GLY A 124 -15.00 -13.83 -6.98
N MET A 125 -14.15 -12.82 -6.99
CA MET A 125 -14.06 -11.86 -8.09
C MET A 125 -12.61 -11.55 -8.41
N ILE A 126 -12.35 -11.31 -9.68
CA ILE A 126 -11.16 -10.63 -10.16
C ILE A 126 -11.61 -9.27 -10.70
N GLY A 127 -10.97 -8.20 -10.24
CA GLY A 127 -11.26 -6.85 -10.66
C GLY A 127 -10.04 -6.18 -11.29
N LEU A 128 -10.27 -5.43 -12.36
CA LEU A 128 -9.34 -4.45 -12.91
C LEU A 128 -10.01 -3.08 -12.88
N CYS A 129 -9.45 -2.19 -12.09
CA CYS A 129 -9.89 -0.81 -11.96
C CYS A 129 -8.91 0.11 -12.70
N PRO A 130 -9.32 0.85 -13.74
CA PRO A 130 -8.43 1.81 -14.39
C PRO A 130 -8.05 2.91 -13.41
N LEU A 131 -6.74 3.04 -13.16
CA LEU A 131 -6.22 4.08 -12.28
C LEU A 131 -6.23 5.44 -13.00
N PRO A 132 -6.94 6.47 -12.48
CA PRO A 132 -7.03 7.77 -13.11
C PRO A 132 -5.66 8.39 -13.35
N HIS A 133 -5.53 9.14 -14.44
CA HIS A 133 -4.30 9.87 -14.81
C HIS A 133 -3.05 8.98 -14.96
N SER A 134 -3.24 7.70 -15.29
CA SER A 134 -2.16 6.76 -15.59
C SER A 134 -2.56 5.81 -16.74
N SER A 135 -1.61 4.98 -17.19
CA SER A 135 -1.83 3.82 -18.07
C SER A 135 -2.13 2.53 -17.30
N LEU A 136 -2.13 2.58 -15.97
CA LEU A 136 -2.19 1.38 -15.12
C LEU A 136 -3.63 0.99 -14.80
N PHE A 137 -3.85 -0.30 -14.55
CA PHE A 137 -5.04 -0.84 -13.89
C PHE A 137 -4.63 -1.41 -12.54
N GLN A 138 -5.44 -1.18 -11.51
CA GLN A 138 -5.29 -1.89 -10.24
C GLN A 138 -6.02 -3.22 -10.32
N LEU A 139 -5.24 -4.29 -10.24
CA LEU A 139 -5.68 -5.66 -10.08
C LEU A 139 -6.13 -5.90 -8.64
N MET A 140 -7.25 -6.59 -8.48
CA MET A 140 -7.70 -7.15 -7.22
C MET A 140 -8.14 -8.59 -7.47
N MET A 141 -7.42 -9.56 -6.90
CA MET A 141 -7.78 -10.98 -6.98
C MET A 141 -7.90 -11.56 -5.59
N ARG A 142 -9.07 -12.11 -5.26
CA ARG A 142 -9.25 -12.79 -3.97
C ARG A 142 -8.48 -14.12 -3.95
N LEU A 143 -7.85 -14.39 -2.81
CA LEU A 143 -7.23 -15.67 -2.49
C LEU A 143 -8.16 -16.50 -1.60
N ASP A 144 -8.05 -17.82 -1.71
CA ASP A 144 -8.71 -18.72 -0.76
C ASP A 144 -8.01 -18.59 0.61
N ALA A 145 -8.76 -18.71 1.71
CA ALA A 145 -8.25 -18.42 3.06
C ALA A 145 -7.02 -19.27 3.43
N ASP A 146 -7.05 -20.55 3.04
CA ASP A 146 -6.04 -21.55 3.38
C ASP A 146 -4.92 -21.67 2.32
N GLU A 147 -4.93 -20.81 1.30
CA GLU A 147 -3.93 -20.87 0.24
C GLU A 147 -2.55 -20.40 0.75
N PRO A 148 -1.42 -21.03 0.38
CA PRO A 148 -0.10 -20.46 0.69
C PRO A 148 0.08 -19.04 0.13
N ALA A 149 1.15 -18.36 0.54
CA ALA A 149 1.49 -17.07 -0.06
C ALA A 149 1.67 -17.25 -1.58
N PRO A 150 0.93 -16.50 -2.43
CA PRO A 150 1.03 -16.69 -3.86
C PRO A 150 2.36 -16.18 -4.38
N GLU A 151 2.87 -16.83 -5.41
CA GLU A 151 3.91 -16.23 -6.23
C GLU A 151 3.33 -15.01 -6.98
N LEU A 152 4.06 -13.90 -6.96
CA LEU A 152 3.62 -12.62 -7.52
C LEU A 152 4.30 -12.29 -8.86
N SER A 153 4.97 -13.25 -9.48
CA SER A 153 5.54 -13.08 -10.82
C SER A 153 4.44 -12.88 -11.85
N GLU A 154 4.74 -12.15 -12.93
CA GLU A 154 3.78 -11.92 -14.02
C GLU A 154 3.19 -13.23 -14.55
N HIS A 155 4.05 -14.23 -14.77
CA HIS A 155 3.64 -15.55 -15.24
C HIS A 155 2.67 -16.25 -14.26
N ALA A 156 2.93 -16.17 -12.96
CA ALA A 156 2.05 -16.75 -11.94
C ALA A 156 0.68 -16.06 -11.91
N ILE A 157 0.66 -14.73 -12.03
CA ILE A 157 -0.58 -13.94 -12.09
C ILE A 157 -1.39 -14.27 -13.35
N GLN A 158 -0.75 -14.32 -14.52
CA GLN A 158 -1.40 -14.70 -15.78
C GLN A 158 -1.97 -16.12 -15.72
N THR A 159 -1.21 -17.08 -15.20
CA THR A 159 -1.65 -18.47 -15.04
C THR A 159 -2.89 -18.55 -14.14
N ARG A 160 -2.88 -17.84 -13.01
CA ARG A 160 -4.04 -17.76 -12.12
C ARG A 160 -5.24 -17.12 -12.79
N TRP A 161 -5.04 -16.05 -13.55
CA TRP A 161 -6.10 -15.37 -14.28
C TRP A 161 -6.81 -16.31 -15.26
N LEU A 162 -6.04 -17.03 -16.08
CA LEU A 162 -6.57 -17.98 -17.06
C LEU A 162 -7.34 -19.12 -16.36
N ALA A 163 -6.79 -19.67 -15.29
CA ALA A 163 -7.45 -20.71 -14.50
C ALA A 163 -8.79 -20.24 -13.87
N ALA A 164 -8.85 -18.98 -13.43
CA ALA A 164 -10.02 -18.43 -12.76
C ALA A 164 -11.13 -17.96 -13.72
N THR A 165 -10.76 -17.43 -14.90
CA THR A 165 -11.70 -16.89 -15.88
C THR A 165 -12.10 -17.89 -16.95
N GLY A 166 -11.31 -18.95 -17.17
CA GLY A 166 -11.56 -19.95 -18.22
C GLY A 166 -11.30 -19.44 -19.64
N SER A 167 -10.70 -18.26 -19.78
CA SER A 167 -10.24 -17.74 -21.08
C SER A 167 -9.04 -18.58 -21.53
N ARG A 168 -9.12 -19.16 -22.73
CA ARG A 168 -7.98 -19.79 -23.42
C ARG A 168 -7.38 -18.81 -24.41
#